data_AF-A0A7C2KX38-F1
#
_entry.id   AF-A0A7C2KX38-F1
#
_cell.length_a   1.000
_cell.length_b   1.000
_cell.length_c   1.000
_cell.angle_alpha   90.00
_cell.angle_beta   90.00
_cell.angle_gamma   90.00
#
_symmetry.space_group_name_H-M   'P 1'
#
loop_
_entity.id
_entity.type
_entity.pdbx_description
1 polymer ?
#
loop_
_entity_poly.entity_id
_entity_poly.type
_entity_poly.pdbx_seq_one_letter_code
_entity_poly.pdbx_strand_id
1 'polypeptide(L)'
;MAALAQPLAGQDGVLLRPADDQPRDDVDNVHVGIIADRCLLVTWGKPGARPLPAVRVLADRADRAALPRVRGALHDRQADRCAGLHRRERSGRCAQCRGRGQDHAERIHFPLAPLTGDQSSGLMRRETFWQDQRVIITGASSGIGRALAEALVARGARLGLISRRQTQLTELAESLNRGTGLLPAATATADVTRADEVQQAVAAIERELGPCDVLIASAGIHIPTPGPRLSPADANAVIATNVQGVINAIGAVLPGMVERRRGHVVAIASMAGLLGLPGVAAYSASKAAVITLMESLSIDLRRYGIRTTTICPGFVDTPLLKDHDRSKLKFLISAREAAERTLRAVEGGKAEAWFPWRMWAVARLGRALPKAIYRRLVSRWDDAPGDRESAASTAQGRP
;
A
#
# COMPACT_ATOMS: atom_id res chain seq x y z
N MET A 1 -11.65 -60.79 17.67
CA MET A 1 -10.67 -60.53 16.59
C MET A 1 -10.85 -59.07 16.18
N ALA A 2 -10.17 -58.11 16.81
CA ALA A 2 -8.74 -57.78 16.70
C ALA A 2 -8.36 -57.22 15.31
N ALA A 3 -7.54 -56.16 15.34
CA ALA A 3 -6.88 -55.39 14.26
C ALA A 3 -7.64 -54.11 13.82
N LEU A 4 -7.38 -52.92 14.39
CA LEU A 4 -6.17 -52.06 14.31
C LEU A 4 -5.73 -51.71 12.89
N ALA A 5 -5.91 -50.44 12.52
CA ALA A 5 -4.90 -49.67 11.78
C ALA A 5 -4.95 -48.22 12.26
N GLN A 6 -3.75 -47.74 12.61
CA GLN A 6 -3.43 -46.58 13.43
C GLN A 6 -2.89 -45.43 12.53
N PRO A 7 -2.32 -44.32 13.05
CA PRO A 7 -2.63 -42.97 12.63
C PRO A 7 -1.65 -42.38 11.61
N LEU A 8 -2.10 -41.39 10.84
CA LEU A 8 -1.21 -40.41 10.23
C LEU A 8 -1.20 -39.15 11.10
N ALA A 9 -0.19 -39.06 11.96
CA ALA A 9 0.16 -37.85 12.67
C ALA A 9 1.16 -37.04 11.82
N GLY A 10 0.87 -35.76 11.65
CA GLY A 10 1.74 -34.80 10.95
C GLY A 10 1.33 -33.37 11.30
N GLN A 11 1.51 -33.03 12.58
CA GLN A 11 1.65 -31.71 13.23
C GLN A 11 0.74 -30.54 12.79
N ASP A 12 -0.05 -30.09 13.78
CA ASP A 12 -0.88 -28.87 13.87
C ASP A 12 -2.34 -28.93 13.38
N GLY A 13 -3.01 -30.08 13.61
CA GLY A 13 -4.48 -30.20 13.55
C GLY A 13 -5.14 -30.15 14.94
N VAL A 14 -5.98 -29.13 15.18
CA VAL A 14 -6.80 -28.96 16.39
C VAL A 14 -7.77 -30.14 16.57
N LEU A 15 -7.61 -30.91 17.64
CA LEU A 15 -8.49 -32.01 18.03
C LEU A 15 -9.77 -31.45 18.70
N LEU A 16 -10.90 -31.53 18.01
CA LEU A 16 -12.22 -31.21 18.58
C LEU A 16 -12.74 -32.43 19.36
N ARG A 17 -12.84 -32.32 20.69
CA ARG A 17 -13.55 -33.30 21.54
C ARG A 17 -14.97 -32.79 21.84
N PRO A 18 -16.01 -33.66 21.85
CA PRO A 18 -17.31 -33.31 22.42
C PRO A 18 -17.17 -33.24 23.95
N ALA A 19 -17.62 -32.14 24.56
CA ALA A 19 -17.65 -31.97 26.01
C ALA A 19 -19.10 -32.16 26.53
N ASP A 20 -19.22 -32.80 27.70
CA ASP A 20 -20.46 -33.15 28.41
C ASP A 20 -21.43 -31.99 28.68
N ASP A 21 -22.72 -32.32 28.76
CA ASP A 21 -23.92 -31.47 28.76
C ASP A 21 -24.19 -30.66 30.07
N GLN A 22 -23.18 -30.18 30.79
CA GLN A 22 -23.42 -29.30 31.96
C GLN A 22 -22.85 -27.88 31.79
N PRO A 23 -23.64 -26.82 32.08
CA PRO A 23 -23.20 -25.44 31.95
C PRO A 23 -22.14 -25.12 33.02
N ARG A 24 -20.99 -24.57 32.60
CA ARG A 24 -19.96 -24.05 33.51
C ARG A 24 -20.17 -22.55 33.72
N ASP A 25 -20.01 -22.10 34.96
CA ASP A 25 -20.19 -20.71 35.43
C ASP A 25 -19.07 -19.73 34.98
N ASP A 26 -18.24 -20.09 34.00
CA ASP A 26 -17.02 -19.36 33.62
C ASP A 26 -17.08 -18.61 32.26
N VAL A 27 -18.27 -18.49 31.65
CA VAL A 27 -18.47 -17.87 30.32
C VAL A 27 -19.29 -16.57 30.41
N ASP A 28 -18.67 -15.41 30.21
CA ASP A 28 -19.35 -14.10 30.27
C ASP A 28 -19.73 -13.51 28.90
N ASN A 29 -19.15 -13.97 27.78
CA ASN A 29 -19.41 -13.39 26.46
C ASN A 29 -19.61 -14.45 25.37
N VAL A 30 -20.76 -14.37 24.71
CA VAL A 30 -21.18 -15.25 23.60
C VAL A 30 -21.38 -14.40 22.35
N HIS A 31 -20.61 -14.69 21.29
CA HIS A 31 -20.84 -14.08 19.99
C HIS A 31 -21.39 -15.10 19.00
N VAL A 32 -22.51 -14.74 18.36
CA VAL A 32 -23.14 -15.50 17.28
C VAL A 32 -22.87 -14.76 15.98
N GLY A 33 -22.20 -15.43 15.04
CA GLY A 33 -21.96 -14.92 13.69
C GLY A 33 -22.55 -15.85 12.63
N ILE A 34 -22.99 -15.30 11.51
CA ILE A 34 -23.49 -16.06 10.35
C ILE A 34 -22.48 -15.90 9.20
N ILE A 35 -21.95 -17.00 8.69
CA ILE A 35 -21.08 -17.02 7.51
C ILE A 35 -21.64 -18.07 6.54
N ALA A 36 -21.89 -17.67 5.29
CA ALA A 36 -22.29 -18.56 4.19
C ALA A 36 -23.33 -19.61 4.61
N ASP A 37 -24.45 -19.14 5.15
CA ASP A 37 -25.62 -19.93 5.57
C ASP A 37 -25.47 -20.82 6.82
N ARG A 38 -24.38 -20.72 7.60
CA ARG A 38 -24.20 -21.44 8.87
C ARG A 38 -24.07 -20.52 10.09
N CYS A 39 -24.69 -20.92 11.20
CA CYS A 39 -24.56 -20.23 12.49
C CYS A 39 -23.36 -20.76 13.28
N LEU A 40 -22.40 -19.89 13.58
CA LEU A 40 -21.24 -20.19 14.41
C LEU A 40 -21.42 -19.54 15.78
N LEU A 41 -21.27 -20.35 16.83
CA LEU A 41 -21.22 -19.89 18.21
C LEU A 41 -19.76 -19.94 18.67
N VAL A 42 -19.20 -18.79 19.01
CA VAL A 42 -17.85 -18.68 19.55
C VAL A 42 -17.94 -18.11 20.95
N THR A 43 -17.45 -18.88 21.93
CA THR A 43 -17.40 -18.49 23.34
C THR A 43 -15.96 -18.25 23.76
N TRP A 44 -15.73 -17.19 24.53
CA TRP A 44 -14.40 -16.82 25.03
C TRP A 44 -14.39 -16.88 26.56
N GLY A 45 -13.31 -17.41 27.15
CA GLY A 45 -13.08 -17.44 28.60
C GLY A 45 -12.46 -16.15 29.14
N LYS A 46 -12.55 -15.94 30.46
CA LYS A 46 -12.03 -14.75 31.17
C LYS A 46 -10.50 -14.58 31.03
N PRO A 47 -9.98 -13.35 31.04
CA PRO A 47 -8.54 -13.11 30.99
C PRO A 47 -7.84 -13.69 32.24
N GLY A 48 -6.86 -14.57 32.04
CA GLY A 48 -6.06 -15.17 33.12
C GLY A 48 -6.39 -16.64 33.44
N ALA A 49 -7.50 -17.18 32.93
CA ALA A 49 -7.74 -18.62 32.92
C ALA A 49 -7.27 -19.20 31.57
N ARG A 50 -6.65 -20.38 31.56
CA ARG A 50 -6.45 -21.12 30.30
C ARG A 50 -7.81 -21.64 29.83
N PRO A 51 -8.30 -21.22 28.66
CA PRO A 51 -8.73 -22.27 27.72
C PRO A 51 -8.45 -21.93 26.25
N LEU A 52 -8.30 -22.98 25.44
CA LEU A 52 -8.33 -22.92 23.98
C LEU A 52 -9.72 -22.47 23.50
N PRO A 53 -9.84 -21.73 22.38
CA PRO A 53 -11.15 -21.35 21.85
C PRO A 53 -11.92 -22.60 21.40
N ALA A 54 -13.11 -22.82 21.97
CA ALA A 54 -14.04 -23.84 21.50
C ALA A 54 -14.97 -23.20 20.47
N VAL A 55 -14.86 -23.63 19.20
CA VAL A 55 -15.76 -23.22 18.12
C VAL A 55 -16.83 -24.29 17.98
N ARG A 56 -18.10 -23.94 18.23
CA ARG A 56 -19.25 -24.83 17.99
C ARG A 56 -19.90 -24.47 16.66
N VAL A 57 -19.96 -25.42 15.74
CA VAL A 57 -20.79 -25.34 14.54
C VAL A 57 -22.18 -25.83 14.92
N LEU A 58 -23.17 -24.95 14.96
CA LEU A 58 -24.56 -25.34 15.14
C LEU A 58 -25.18 -25.58 13.77
N ALA A 59 -25.90 -26.69 13.65
CA ALA A 59 -26.31 -27.33 12.41
C ALA A 59 -27.19 -26.48 11.48
N ASP A 60 -27.48 -27.08 10.31
CA ASP A 60 -28.25 -26.54 9.19
C ASP A 60 -29.66 -26.03 9.60
N ARG A 61 -30.27 -25.20 8.75
CA ARG A 61 -31.44 -24.31 8.95
C ARG A 61 -32.67 -24.86 9.70
N ALA A 62 -32.78 -26.15 10.00
CA ALA A 62 -33.99 -26.80 10.52
C ALA A 62 -34.21 -26.68 12.05
N ASP A 63 -33.18 -26.48 12.87
CA ASP A 63 -33.30 -26.61 14.34
C ASP A 63 -33.19 -25.30 15.14
N ARG A 64 -33.81 -24.21 14.64
CA ARG A 64 -33.87 -22.93 15.39
C ARG A 64 -34.62 -23.01 16.73
N ALA A 65 -35.44 -24.04 16.95
CA ALA A 65 -36.26 -24.18 18.16
C ALA A 65 -35.48 -24.69 19.39
N ALA A 66 -34.25 -25.19 19.23
CA ALA A 66 -33.50 -25.87 20.28
C ALA A 66 -32.41 -25.02 20.97
N LEU A 67 -32.28 -23.73 20.64
CA LEU A 67 -31.23 -22.87 21.23
C LEU A 67 -31.63 -22.33 22.61
N PRO A 68 -30.72 -22.37 23.62
CA PRO A 68 -31.01 -21.85 24.95
C PRO A 68 -31.20 -20.33 24.91
N ARG A 69 -32.25 -19.84 25.58
CA ARG A 69 -32.55 -18.42 25.71
C ARG A 69 -31.53 -17.75 26.63
N VAL A 70 -30.47 -17.19 26.05
CA VAL A 70 -29.51 -16.36 26.79
C VAL A 70 -30.15 -14.98 27.03
N ARG A 71 -30.35 -14.61 28.31
CA ARG A 71 -30.76 -13.26 28.71
C ARG A 71 -29.60 -12.31 28.42
N GLY A 72 -29.79 -11.38 27.47
CA GLY A 72 -28.82 -10.32 27.17
C GLY A 72 -28.80 -9.86 25.72
N ALA A 73 -29.37 -10.63 24.79
CA ALA A 73 -29.52 -10.17 23.41
C ALA A 73 -30.67 -9.15 23.33
N LEU A 74 -30.35 -7.92 22.91
CA LEU A 74 -31.32 -6.96 22.37
C LEU A 74 -31.92 -7.54 21.09
N HIS A 75 -32.86 -8.46 21.24
CA HIS A 75 -33.74 -8.89 20.16
C HIS A 75 -34.75 -7.78 19.89
N ASP A 76 -34.64 -7.18 18.71
CA ASP A 76 -35.63 -6.28 18.15
C ASP A 76 -36.96 -7.04 17.96
N ARG A 77 -37.82 -6.98 18.97
CA ARG A 77 -39.16 -7.62 19.04
C ARG A 77 -40.15 -7.07 18.00
N GLN A 78 -39.71 -6.23 17.07
CA GLN A 78 -40.56 -5.58 16.08
C GLN A 78 -40.48 -6.24 14.70
N ALA A 79 -39.35 -6.86 14.35
CA ALA A 79 -39.17 -7.53 13.05
C ALA A 79 -40.06 -8.79 12.91
N ASP A 80 -40.22 -9.58 13.97
CA ASP A 80 -41.00 -10.83 13.93
C ASP A 80 -42.52 -10.60 13.83
N ARG A 81 -43.02 -9.42 14.20
CA ARG A 81 -44.46 -9.09 14.07
C ARG A 81 -44.90 -8.73 12.66
N CYS A 82 -43.96 -8.38 11.76
CA CYS A 82 -44.30 -7.98 10.40
C CYS A 82 -44.18 -9.13 9.37
N ALA A 83 -43.48 -10.22 9.70
CA ALA A 83 -43.24 -11.35 8.78
C ALA A 83 -44.54 -12.05 8.31
N GLY A 84 -45.62 -11.97 9.09
CA GLY A 84 -46.93 -12.53 8.71
C GLY A 84 -47.71 -11.70 7.67
N LEU A 85 -47.46 -10.39 7.57
CA LEU A 85 -48.28 -9.46 6.78
C LEU A 85 -47.73 -9.18 5.38
N HIS A 86 -46.44 -9.46 5.13
CA HIS A 86 -45.80 -9.21 3.83
C HIS A 86 -46.20 -10.19 2.72
N ARG A 87 -47.07 -11.18 3.01
CA ARG A 87 -47.43 -12.22 2.04
C ARG A 87 -48.50 -11.82 1.02
N ARG A 88 -49.06 -10.58 1.06
CA ARG A 88 -50.17 -10.19 0.18
C ARG A 88 -50.06 -8.87 -0.60
N GLU A 89 -49.01 -8.05 -0.47
CA GLU A 89 -48.90 -6.82 -1.27
C GLU A 89 -47.51 -6.61 -1.87
N ARG A 90 -47.43 -6.63 -3.21
CA ARG A 90 -46.21 -6.47 -4.02
C ARG A 90 -45.59 -5.06 -3.99
N SER A 91 -46.03 -4.17 -3.10
CA SER A 91 -45.61 -2.76 -3.10
C SER A 91 -44.85 -2.31 -1.84
N GLY A 92 -44.43 -3.24 -0.98
CA GLY A 92 -43.36 -3.00 0.00
C GLY A 92 -43.62 -1.92 1.07
N ARG A 93 -44.86 -1.50 1.34
CA ARG A 93 -45.14 -0.46 2.35
C ARG A 93 -46.36 -0.84 3.20
N CYS A 94 -46.10 -1.35 4.40
CA CYS A 94 -47.11 -1.61 5.42
C CYS A 94 -47.74 -0.29 5.92
N ALA A 95 -49.08 -0.27 6.03
CA ALA A 95 -49.85 0.89 6.49
C ALA A 95 -49.49 1.34 7.92
N GLN A 96 -49.03 0.41 8.78
CA GLN A 96 -48.62 0.70 10.16
C GLN A 96 -47.34 1.55 10.25
N CYS A 97 -46.51 1.56 9.21
CA CYS A 97 -45.21 2.25 9.21
C CYS A 97 -45.30 3.71 8.76
N ARG A 98 -46.34 4.09 7.99
CA ARG A 98 -46.52 5.46 7.49
C ARG A 98 -46.73 6.49 8.60
N GLY A 99 -47.22 6.08 9.77
CA GLY A 99 -47.50 7.00 10.89
C GLY A 99 -46.28 7.39 11.74
N ARG A 100 -45.09 6.79 11.52
CA ARG A 100 -43.92 6.97 12.42
C ARG A 100 -42.65 7.50 11.77
N GLY A 101 -42.68 7.89 10.49
CA GLY A 101 -41.57 8.59 9.84
C GLY A 101 -40.23 7.84 9.83
N GLN A 102 -40.24 6.52 9.76
CA GLN A 102 -39.02 5.70 9.66
C GLN A 102 -38.93 5.08 8.27
N ASP A 103 -38.10 5.70 7.42
CA ASP A 103 -37.68 5.13 6.15
C ASP A 103 -36.57 4.11 6.40
N HIS A 104 -36.89 2.83 6.24
CA HIS A 104 -35.87 1.77 6.13
C HIS A 104 -35.32 1.74 4.71
N ALA A 105 -34.54 2.75 4.35
CA ALA A 105 -33.60 2.64 3.25
C ALA A 105 -32.32 1.98 3.78
N GLU A 106 -31.86 0.96 3.05
CA GLU A 106 -30.66 0.17 3.32
C GLU A 106 -29.47 1.04 3.76
N ARG A 107 -29.09 0.93 5.04
CA ARG A 107 -27.76 1.29 5.52
C ARG A 107 -27.08 0.01 5.96
N ILE A 108 -26.28 -0.55 5.07
CA ILE A 108 -25.27 -1.56 5.41
C ILE A 108 -24.21 -0.85 6.26
N HIS A 109 -24.42 -0.80 7.57
CA HIS A 109 -23.39 -0.41 8.52
C HIS A 109 -22.37 -1.55 8.63
N PHE A 110 -21.21 -1.38 8.01
CA PHE A 110 -20.00 -2.10 8.44
C PHE A 110 -19.73 -1.70 9.91
N PRO A 111 -19.55 -2.65 10.84
CA PRO A 111 -19.20 -2.29 12.20
C PRO A 111 -17.79 -1.71 12.20
N LEU A 112 -17.70 -0.39 12.36
CA LEU A 112 -16.49 0.25 12.86
C LEU A 112 -16.28 -0.29 14.27
N ALA A 113 -15.23 -1.09 14.44
CA ALA A 113 -14.76 -1.53 15.75
C ALA A 113 -14.56 -0.29 16.66
N PRO A 114 -14.89 -0.38 17.95
CA PRO A 114 -14.76 0.74 18.85
C PRO A 114 -13.29 1.17 18.97
N LEU A 115 -13.04 2.45 18.68
CA LEU A 115 -11.77 3.12 18.92
C LEU A 115 -11.63 3.39 20.42
N THR A 116 -11.40 2.35 21.22
CA THR A 116 -10.77 2.51 22.53
C THR A 116 -9.27 2.33 22.32
N GLY A 117 -8.55 3.45 22.39
CA GLY A 117 -7.11 3.52 22.14
C GLY A 117 -6.31 2.76 23.18
N ASP A 118 -5.93 1.53 22.85
CA ASP A 118 -4.73 0.89 23.39
C ASP A 118 -3.54 1.26 22.49
N GLN A 119 -2.75 2.22 22.95
CA GLN A 119 -1.54 2.72 22.27
C GLN A 119 -0.47 1.62 22.11
N SER A 120 -0.50 0.56 22.94
CA SER A 120 0.47 -0.54 22.87
C SER A 120 0.21 -1.47 21.66
N SER A 121 -1.06 -1.71 21.32
CA SER A 121 -1.45 -2.50 20.13
C SER A 121 -1.12 -1.83 18.79
N GLY A 122 -0.97 -0.50 18.76
CA GLY A 122 -0.62 0.26 17.57
C GLY A 122 0.87 0.22 17.22
N LEU A 123 1.74 0.17 18.24
CA LEU A 123 3.19 0.01 18.07
C LEU A 123 3.55 -1.42 17.64
N MET A 124 2.99 -2.44 18.31
CA MET A 124 3.22 -3.85 17.95
C MET A 124 2.74 -4.21 16.53
N ARG A 125 1.60 -3.64 16.08
CA ARG A 125 1.13 -3.82 14.69
C ARG A 125 2.01 -3.15 13.64
N ARG A 126 2.75 -2.09 13.99
CA ARG A 126 3.63 -1.38 13.05
C ARG A 126 4.97 -2.08 12.88
N GLU A 127 5.53 -2.62 13.96
CA GLU A 127 6.77 -3.40 13.89
C GLU A 127 6.60 -4.69 13.09
N THR A 128 5.40 -5.28 13.08
CA THR A 128 5.12 -6.55 12.39
C THR A 128 4.61 -6.40 10.95
N PHE A 129 4.29 -5.18 10.49
CA PHE A 129 3.67 -4.97 9.17
C PHE A 129 4.52 -5.49 8.01
N TRP A 130 5.84 -5.33 8.08
CA TRP A 130 6.78 -5.69 7.03
C TRP A 130 7.36 -7.09 7.17
N GLN A 131 7.12 -7.74 8.31
CA GLN A 131 7.65 -9.06 8.60
C GLN A 131 7.16 -10.06 7.54
N ASP A 132 8.10 -10.73 6.86
CA ASP A 132 7.88 -11.70 5.79
C ASP A 132 7.13 -11.20 4.55
N GLN A 133 6.89 -9.90 4.45
CA GLN A 133 6.34 -9.29 3.23
C GLN A 133 7.37 -9.34 2.10
N ARG A 134 6.94 -9.81 0.93
CA ARG A 134 7.76 -9.86 -0.29
C ARG A 134 7.67 -8.53 -1.01
N VAL A 135 8.75 -7.75 -0.95
CA VAL A 135 8.81 -6.39 -1.48
C VAL A 135 9.73 -6.32 -2.68
N ILE A 136 9.21 -5.94 -3.85
CA ILE A 136 10.01 -5.69 -5.06
C ILE A 136 10.26 -4.19 -5.19
N ILE A 137 11.52 -3.78 -5.38
CA ILE A 137 11.91 -2.38 -5.52
C ILE A 137 12.62 -2.19 -6.86
N THR A 138 12.08 -1.33 -7.72
CA THR A 138 12.80 -0.88 -8.93
C THR A 138 13.65 0.35 -8.62
N GLY A 139 14.82 0.48 -9.25
CA GLY A 139 15.75 1.56 -8.95
C GLY A 139 16.47 1.38 -7.61
N ALA A 140 16.60 0.14 -7.14
CA ALA A 140 17.13 -0.18 -5.81
C ALA A 140 18.62 0.17 -5.60
N SER A 141 19.41 0.30 -6.68
CA SER A 141 20.87 0.47 -6.58
C SER A 141 21.35 1.82 -6.04
N SER A 142 20.47 2.82 -5.84
CA SER A 142 20.89 4.11 -5.27
C SER A 142 19.74 4.93 -4.67
N GLY A 143 20.08 6.01 -3.97
CA GLY A 143 19.14 7.04 -3.54
C GLY A 143 18.00 6.49 -2.67
N ILE A 144 16.76 6.88 -2.97
CA ILE A 144 15.57 6.47 -2.21
C ILE A 144 15.38 4.95 -2.27
N GLY A 145 15.54 4.33 -3.44
CA GLY A 145 15.37 2.88 -3.60
C GLY A 145 16.33 2.06 -2.72
N ARG A 146 17.60 2.49 -2.66
CA ARG A 146 18.59 1.87 -1.77
C ARG A 146 18.24 2.05 -0.29
N ALA A 147 17.90 3.28 0.11
CA ALA A 147 17.53 3.58 1.49
C ALA A 147 16.27 2.82 1.94
N LEU A 148 15.31 2.60 1.02
CA LEU A 148 14.14 1.75 1.27
C LEU A 148 14.53 0.29 1.48
N ALA A 149 15.42 -0.26 0.65
CA ALA A 149 15.90 -1.64 0.81
C ALA A 149 16.58 -1.84 2.17
N GLU A 150 17.49 -0.94 2.55
CA GLU A 150 18.16 -0.95 3.86
C GLU A 150 17.16 -0.85 5.03
N ALA A 151 16.14 0.02 4.91
CA ALA A 151 15.13 0.19 5.93
C ALA A 151 14.15 -0.99 6.03
N LEU A 152 13.84 -1.66 4.92
CA LEU A 152 12.89 -2.76 4.85
C LEU A 152 13.49 -4.08 5.35
N VAL A 153 14.76 -4.37 5.01
CA VAL A 153 15.43 -5.59 5.52
C VAL A 153 15.50 -5.55 7.05
N ALA A 154 15.77 -4.37 7.63
CA ALA A 154 15.78 -4.17 9.08
C ALA A 154 14.41 -4.39 9.75
N ARG A 155 13.33 -4.47 8.96
CA ARG A 155 11.96 -4.71 9.42
C ARG A 155 11.43 -6.10 9.06
N GLY A 156 12.31 -7.01 8.65
CA GLY A 156 11.96 -8.41 8.37
C GLY A 156 11.34 -8.66 6.99
N ALA A 157 11.38 -7.68 6.07
CA ALA A 157 10.89 -7.87 4.72
C ALA A 157 11.83 -8.72 3.87
N ARG A 158 11.27 -9.50 2.94
CA ARG A 158 12.00 -10.26 1.93
C ARG A 158 12.09 -9.43 0.66
N LEU A 159 13.30 -9.16 0.18
CA LEU A 159 13.53 -8.13 -0.83
C LEU A 159 13.89 -8.68 -2.20
N GLY A 160 13.17 -8.21 -3.22
CA GLY A 160 13.54 -8.31 -4.62
C GLY A 160 14.05 -6.98 -5.14
N LEU A 161 15.30 -6.90 -5.58
CA LEU A 161 15.95 -5.65 -5.98
C LEU A 161 16.18 -5.63 -7.49
N ILE A 162 15.58 -4.65 -8.17
CA ILE A 162 15.68 -4.47 -9.63
C ILE A 162 16.36 -3.16 -9.98
N SER A 163 17.36 -3.20 -10.86
CA SER A 163 17.99 -2.04 -11.47
C SER A 163 18.86 -2.45 -12.66
N ARG A 164 19.24 -1.50 -13.51
CA ARG A 164 20.14 -1.73 -14.66
C ARG A 164 21.58 -2.02 -14.28
N ARG A 165 21.98 -1.65 -13.06
CA ARG A 165 23.38 -1.66 -12.66
C ARG A 165 23.65 -2.87 -11.76
N GLN A 166 24.03 -3.97 -12.39
CA GLN A 166 24.25 -5.26 -11.72
C GLN A 166 25.23 -5.15 -10.56
N THR A 167 26.38 -4.50 -10.75
CA THR A 167 27.43 -4.42 -9.71
C THR A 167 26.92 -3.79 -8.42
N GLN A 168 26.26 -2.62 -8.48
CA GLN A 168 25.72 -1.99 -7.27
C GLN A 168 24.57 -2.77 -6.64
N LEU A 169 23.81 -3.56 -7.41
CA LEU A 169 22.80 -4.45 -6.83
C LEU A 169 23.43 -5.58 -6.04
N THR A 170 24.46 -6.21 -6.59
CA THR A 170 25.19 -7.29 -5.91
C THR A 170 25.83 -6.78 -4.63
N GLU A 171 26.54 -5.65 -4.68
CA GLU A 171 27.13 -5.01 -3.49
C GLU A 171 26.08 -4.67 -2.44
N LEU A 172 24.92 -4.13 -2.86
CA LEU A 172 23.82 -3.83 -1.95
C LEU A 172 23.27 -5.11 -1.32
N ALA A 173 22.93 -6.13 -2.10
CA ALA A 173 22.38 -7.38 -1.59
C ALA A 173 23.34 -8.06 -0.61
N GLU A 174 24.63 -8.12 -0.92
CA GLU A 174 25.64 -8.62 0.01
C GLU A 174 25.68 -7.80 1.31
N SER A 175 25.59 -6.47 1.22
CA SER A 175 25.57 -5.60 2.41
C SER A 175 24.32 -5.81 3.28
N LEU A 176 23.16 -6.08 2.68
CA LEU A 176 21.90 -6.32 3.39
C LEU A 176 21.88 -7.69 4.08
N ASN A 177 22.55 -8.67 3.45
CA ASN A 177 22.67 -10.03 3.98
C ASN A 177 23.66 -10.12 5.14
N ARG A 178 24.67 -9.23 5.18
CA ARG A 178 25.61 -9.10 6.29
C ARG A 178 24.92 -8.48 7.52
N GLY A 179 24.49 -9.32 8.45
CA GLY A 179 24.13 -8.90 9.82
C GLY A 179 22.65 -9.00 10.19
N THR A 180 21.78 -9.52 9.31
CA THR A 180 20.33 -9.61 9.58
C THR A 180 19.84 -11.02 9.91
N GLY A 181 20.60 -12.07 9.57
CA GLY A 181 20.16 -13.47 9.73
C GLY A 181 18.89 -13.82 8.93
N LEU A 182 18.44 -12.92 8.06
CA LEU A 182 17.26 -13.07 7.20
C LEU A 182 17.66 -13.72 5.86
N LEU A 183 16.64 -14.16 5.10
CA LEU A 183 16.85 -14.69 3.75
C LEU A 183 17.57 -13.68 2.85
N PRO A 184 18.44 -14.13 1.94
CA PRO A 184 19.15 -13.26 1.02
C PRO A 184 18.20 -12.39 0.19
N ALA A 185 18.55 -11.12 -0.01
CA ALA A 185 17.84 -10.28 -0.98
C ALA A 185 18.05 -10.85 -2.40
N ALA A 186 16.96 -11.18 -3.10
CA ALA A 186 16.98 -11.58 -4.50
C ALA A 186 17.27 -10.37 -5.38
N THR A 187 18.07 -10.53 -6.43
CA THR A 187 18.42 -9.43 -7.34
C THR A 187 18.17 -9.83 -8.79
N ALA A 188 17.74 -8.87 -9.60
CA ALA A 188 17.60 -9.06 -11.03
C ALA A 188 17.97 -7.78 -11.78
N THR A 189 18.75 -7.90 -12.85
CA THR A 189 19.08 -6.76 -13.70
C THR A 189 18.01 -6.55 -14.75
N ALA A 190 17.47 -5.33 -14.82
CA ALA A 190 16.54 -4.90 -15.86
C ALA A 190 16.55 -3.38 -16.05
N ASP A 191 16.43 -2.96 -17.31
CA ASP A 191 16.01 -1.64 -17.74
C ASP A 191 14.49 -1.54 -17.67
N VAL A 192 14.00 -0.68 -16.78
CA VAL A 192 12.58 -0.47 -16.58
C VAL A 192 11.85 0.01 -17.83
N THR A 193 12.56 0.60 -18.79
CA THR A 193 11.97 1.00 -20.09
C THR A 193 11.62 -0.18 -20.98
N ARG A 194 12.19 -1.37 -20.74
CA ARG A 194 11.94 -2.59 -21.51
C ARG A 194 11.00 -3.52 -20.74
N ALA A 195 9.75 -3.62 -21.21
CA ALA A 195 8.69 -4.37 -20.51
C ALA A 195 9.03 -5.86 -20.32
N ASP A 196 9.66 -6.47 -21.32
CA ASP A 196 10.11 -7.87 -21.30
C ASP A 196 11.18 -8.13 -20.24
N GLU A 197 12.19 -7.24 -20.09
CA GLU A 197 13.19 -7.40 -19.03
C GLU A 197 12.56 -7.29 -17.65
N VAL A 198 11.65 -6.32 -17.45
CA VAL A 198 10.96 -6.14 -16.16
C VAL A 198 10.14 -7.36 -15.81
N GLN A 199 9.41 -7.92 -16.78
CA GLN A 199 8.61 -9.12 -16.58
C GLN A 199 9.49 -10.33 -16.22
N GLN A 200 10.61 -10.53 -16.93
CA GLN A 200 11.56 -11.60 -16.64
C GLN A 200 12.22 -11.43 -15.26
N ALA A 201 12.59 -10.20 -14.90
CA ALA A 201 13.19 -9.88 -13.62
C ALA A 201 12.23 -10.12 -12.44
N VAL A 202 10.97 -9.69 -12.58
CA VAL A 202 9.92 -9.96 -11.58
C VAL A 202 9.68 -11.46 -11.45
N ALA A 203 9.53 -12.18 -12.57
CA ALA A 203 9.34 -13.63 -12.55
C ALA A 203 10.52 -14.38 -11.92
N ALA A 204 11.76 -13.92 -12.12
CA ALA A 204 12.94 -14.48 -11.47
C ALA A 204 12.89 -14.30 -9.95
N ILE A 205 12.61 -13.09 -9.49
CA ILE A 205 12.47 -12.78 -8.07
C ILE A 205 11.33 -13.56 -7.42
N GLU A 206 10.17 -13.65 -8.08
CA GLU A 206 9.01 -14.36 -7.54
C GLU A 206 9.23 -15.88 -7.46
N ARG A 207 10.09 -16.47 -8.31
CA ARG A 207 10.51 -17.88 -8.18
C ARG A 207 11.31 -18.13 -6.90
N GLU A 208 12.10 -17.16 -6.46
CA GLU A 208 12.96 -17.28 -5.28
C GLU A 208 12.22 -16.92 -3.98
N LEU A 209 11.47 -15.83 -3.99
CA LEU A 209 10.85 -15.27 -2.78
C LEU A 209 9.36 -15.61 -2.65
N GLY A 210 8.73 -16.08 -3.72
CA GLY A 210 7.29 -16.17 -3.84
C GLY A 210 6.66 -14.88 -4.37
N PRO A 211 5.32 -14.84 -4.50
CA PRO A 211 4.60 -13.76 -5.16
C PRO A 211 4.81 -12.39 -4.47
N CYS A 212 4.94 -11.34 -5.27
CA CYS A 212 5.10 -9.96 -4.79
C CYS A 212 3.88 -9.50 -3.96
N ASP A 213 4.12 -9.06 -2.73
CA ASP A 213 3.10 -8.47 -1.87
C ASP A 213 3.06 -6.95 -2.01
N VAL A 214 4.23 -6.31 -2.14
CA VAL A 214 4.39 -4.86 -2.26
C VAL A 214 5.37 -4.54 -3.39
N LEU A 215 4.92 -3.80 -4.39
CA LEU A 215 5.81 -3.20 -5.38
C LEU A 215 6.13 -1.77 -4.97
N ILE A 216 7.40 -1.39 -5.00
CA ILE A 216 7.86 0.00 -4.91
C ILE A 216 8.56 0.39 -6.21
N ALA A 217 7.82 1.07 -7.08
CA ALA A 217 8.35 1.64 -8.31
C ALA A 217 9.13 2.94 -8.01
N SER A 218 10.43 2.81 -7.75
CA SER A 218 11.32 3.93 -7.40
C SER A 218 12.32 4.31 -8.49
N ALA A 219 12.41 3.56 -9.59
CA ALA A 219 13.27 3.92 -10.70
C ALA A 219 12.89 5.29 -11.29
N GLY A 220 13.88 6.13 -11.54
CA GLY A 220 13.66 7.42 -12.18
C GLY A 220 14.95 8.18 -12.45
N ILE A 221 14.89 9.09 -13.42
CA ILE A 221 15.97 9.99 -13.80
C ILE A 221 15.48 11.43 -13.83
N HIS A 222 16.45 12.34 -13.76
CA HIS A 222 16.25 13.77 -13.97
C HIS A 222 17.30 14.25 -14.95
N ILE A 223 16.83 14.87 -16.03
CA ILE A 223 17.67 15.56 -17.01
C ILE A 223 17.11 16.99 -17.12
N PRO A 224 17.94 18.03 -16.90
CA PRO A 224 17.51 19.41 -17.09
C PRO A 224 16.95 19.61 -18.50
N THR A 225 15.75 20.19 -18.59
CA THR A 225 15.05 20.47 -19.86
C THR A 225 14.55 21.92 -19.84
N PRO A 226 15.47 22.91 -19.88
CA PRO A 226 15.10 24.31 -19.90
C PRO A 226 14.40 24.66 -21.22
N GLY A 227 13.39 25.54 -21.16
CA GLY A 227 12.53 25.86 -22.30
C GLY A 227 13.29 26.15 -23.61
N PRO A 228 14.28 27.08 -23.61
CA PRO A 228 15.04 27.41 -24.81
C PRO A 228 15.91 26.27 -25.38
N ARG A 229 16.23 25.25 -24.58
CA ARG A 229 17.06 24.09 -24.98
C ARG A 229 16.36 22.78 -24.68
N LEU A 230 15.03 22.74 -24.86
CA LEU A 230 14.26 21.52 -24.68
C LEU A 230 14.68 20.49 -25.73
N SER A 231 15.39 19.45 -25.28
CA SER A 231 15.82 18.32 -26.10
C SER A 231 14.73 17.24 -26.12
N PRO A 232 14.14 16.90 -27.29
CA PRO A 232 13.17 15.82 -27.39
C PRO A 232 13.75 14.47 -26.95
N ALA A 233 15.03 14.21 -27.24
CA ALA A 233 15.70 12.98 -26.84
C ALA A 233 15.78 12.85 -25.30
N ASP A 234 16.18 13.92 -24.61
CA ASP A 234 16.24 13.94 -23.15
C ASP A 234 14.85 13.85 -22.52
N ALA A 235 13.88 14.58 -23.09
CA ALA A 235 12.50 14.51 -22.64
C ALA A 235 11.93 13.09 -22.79
N ASN A 236 12.17 12.43 -23.92
CA ASN A 236 11.74 11.05 -24.17
C ASN A 236 12.41 10.07 -23.21
N ALA A 237 13.71 10.23 -22.92
CA ALA A 237 14.40 9.40 -21.93
C ALA A 237 13.79 9.53 -20.52
N VAL A 238 13.46 10.76 -20.11
CA VAL A 238 12.78 11.05 -18.85
C VAL A 238 11.39 10.41 -18.81
N ILE A 239 10.58 10.56 -19.86
CA ILE A 239 9.24 9.94 -19.92
C ILE A 239 9.34 8.41 -19.94
N ALA A 240 10.22 7.83 -20.75
CA ALA A 240 10.41 6.40 -20.83
C ALA A 240 10.77 5.81 -19.45
N THR A 241 11.72 6.42 -18.74
CA THR A 241 12.13 5.87 -17.43
C THR A 241 11.10 6.15 -16.34
N ASN A 242 10.62 7.38 -16.22
CA ASN A 242 9.80 7.81 -15.08
C ASN A 242 8.32 7.42 -15.21
N VAL A 243 7.81 7.26 -16.44
CA VAL A 243 6.40 6.91 -16.70
C VAL A 243 6.30 5.48 -17.19
N GLN A 244 6.92 5.17 -18.33
CA GLN A 244 6.82 3.81 -18.89
C GLN A 244 7.46 2.78 -17.96
N GLY A 245 8.57 3.13 -17.29
CA GLY A 245 9.18 2.27 -16.28
C GLY A 245 8.28 1.94 -15.10
N VAL A 246 7.45 2.89 -14.65
CA VAL A 246 6.45 2.64 -13.61
C VAL A 246 5.34 1.73 -14.14
N ILE A 247 4.83 2.01 -15.33
CA ILE A 247 3.78 1.20 -15.98
C ILE A 247 4.25 -0.25 -16.15
N ASN A 248 5.47 -0.46 -16.65
CA ASN A 248 6.05 -1.79 -16.86
C ASN A 248 6.18 -2.55 -15.53
N ALA A 249 6.68 -1.89 -14.48
CA ALA A 249 6.81 -2.50 -13.16
C ALA A 249 5.46 -2.91 -12.57
N ILE A 250 4.45 -2.04 -12.68
CA ILE A 250 3.09 -2.35 -12.24
C ILE A 250 2.52 -3.51 -13.05
N GLY A 251 2.61 -3.45 -14.38
CA GLY A 251 2.11 -4.49 -15.28
C GLY A 251 2.71 -5.87 -15.01
N ALA A 252 3.97 -5.94 -14.58
CA ALA A 252 4.65 -7.20 -14.27
C ALA A 252 4.13 -7.90 -13.00
N VAL A 253 3.66 -7.15 -11.98
CA VAL A 253 3.18 -7.74 -10.70
C VAL A 253 1.65 -7.81 -10.60
N LEU A 254 0.96 -6.93 -11.32
CA LEU A 254 -0.47 -6.69 -11.14
C LEU A 254 -1.36 -7.91 -11.42
N PRO A 255 -1.12 -8.72 -12.48
CA PRO A 255 -1.93 -9.92 -12.74
C PRO A 255 -1.98 -10.86 -11.54
N GLY A 256 -0.82 -11.15 -10.93
CA GLY A 256 -0.75 -12.01 -9.75
C GLY A 256 -1.41 -11.37 -8.52
N MET A 257 -1.29 -10.05 -8.33
CA MET A 257 -2.00 -9.36 -7.24
C MET A 257 -3.52 -9.42 -7.41
N VAL A 258 -4.02 -9.31 -8.65
CA VAL A 258 -5.45 -9.37 -8.99
C VAL A 258 -6.01 -10.76 -8.73
N GLU A 259 -5.31 -11.80 -9.15
CA GLU A 259 -5.68 -13.19 -8.92
C GLU A 259 -5.80 -13.50 -7.41
N ARG A 260 -4.81 -13.07 -6.63
CA ARG A 260 -4.78 -13.25 -5.17
C ARG A 260 -5.68 -12.27 -4.40
N ARG A 261 -6.26 -11.28 -5.09
CA ARG A 261 -7.06 -10.18 -4.53
C ARG A 261 -6.38 -9.47 -3.34
N ARG A 262 -5.05 -9.34 -3.40
CA ARG A 262 -4.21 -8.75 -2.35
C ARG A 262 -2.92 -8.25 -2.96
N GLY A 263 -2.57 -7.01 -2.62
CA GLY A 263 -1.29 -6.41 -2.99
C GLY A 263 -1.22 -4.93 -2.64
N HIS A 264 -0.03 -4.35 -2.77
CA HIS A 264 0.17 -2.91 -2.59
C HIS A 264 1.13 -2.39 -3.67
N VAL A 265 0.68 -1.44 -4.47
CA VAL A 265 1.51 -0.73 -5.45
C VAL A 265 1.92 0.64 -4.91
N VAL A 266 3.21 0.89 -4.81
CA VAL A 266 3.78 2.16 -4.36
C VAL A 266 4.59 2.77 -5.50
N ALA A 267 4.38 4.05 -5.80
CA ALA A 267 5.15 4.76 -6.81
C ALA A 267 5.81 6.02 -6.24
N ILE A 268 7.09 6.21 -6.54
CA ILE A 268 7.84 7.41 -6.15
C ILE A 268 7.70 8.47 -7.23
N ALA A 269 6.76 9.38 -7.02
CA ALA A 269 6.55 10.56 -7.84
C ALA A 269 7.49 11.70 -7.39
N SER A 270 6.99 12.93 -7.36
CA SER A 270 7.69 14.11 -6.88
C SER A 270 6.70 15.24 -6.66
N MET A 271 7.03 16.14 -5.74
CA MET A 271 6.41 17.46 -5.65
C MET A 271 6.49 18.27 -6.94
N ALA A 272 7.49 18.02 -7.80
CA ALA A 272 7.57 18.62 -9.14
C ALA A 272 6.42 18.20 -10.07
N GLY A 273 5.64 17.17 -9.71
CA GLY A 273 4.45 16.76 -10.45
C GLY A 273 3.19 17.58 -10.12
N LEU A 274 3.21 18.43 -9.09
CA LEU A 274 2.06 19.29 -8.77
C LEU A 274 1.94 20.49 -9.72
N LEU A 275 3.08 20.97 -10.20
CA LEU A 275 3.25 22.26 -10.87
C LEU A 275 4.33 22.14 -11.94
N GLY A 276 4.16 22.86 -13.06
CA GLY A 276 5.23 22.98 -14.06
C GLY A 276 6.31 23.93 -13.56
N LEU A 277 7.48 23.39 -13.22
CA LEU A 277 8.62 24.15 -12.73
C LEU A 277 9.58 24.55 -13.88
N PRO A 278 10.23 25.73 -13.79
CA PRO A 278 11.25 26.14 -14.75
C PRO A 278 12.42 25.16 -14.80
N GLY A 279 13.05 25.02 -15.96
CA GLY A 279 14.25 24.18 -16.13
C GLY A 279 14.01 22.66 -16.17
N VAL A 280 12.82 22.17 -15.81
CA VAL A 280 12.56 20.74 -15.59
C VAL A 280 11.25 20.25 -16.23
N ALA A 281 10.88 20.81 -17.39
CA ALA A 281 9.59 20.58 -18.03
C ALA A 281 9.23 19.09 -18.21
N ALA A 282 10.14 18.28 -18.76
CA ALA A 282 9.90 16.85 -18.97
C ALA A 282 9.80 16.09 -17.64
N TYR A 283 10.60 16.47 -16.64
CA TYR A 283 10.55 15.86 -15.32
C TYR A 283 9.22 16.17 -14.61
N SER A 284 8.79 17.43 -14.57
CA SER A 284 7.49 17.83 -14.03
C SER A 284 6.34 17.10 -14.72
N ALA A 285 6.35 17.02 -16.06
CA ALA A 285 5.35 16.27 -16.81
C ALA A 285 5.33 14.78 -16.43
N SER A 286 6.51 14.14 -16.34
CA SER A 286 6.62 12.73 -15.97
C SER A 286 6.07 12.44 -14.57
N LYS A 287 6.33 13.31 -13.59
CA LYS A 287 5.89 13.13 -12.21
C LYS A 287 4.40 13.42 -12.05
N ALA A 288 3.85 14.38 -12.82
CA ALA A 288 2.41 14.60 -12.90
C ALA A 288 1.68 13.39 -13.51
N ALA A 289 2.25 12.77 -14.54
CA ALA A 289 1.70 11.57 -15.16
C ALA A 289 1.63 10.40 -14.17
N VAL A 290 2.70 10.14 -13.40
CA VAL A 290 2.71 9.08 -12.38
C VAL A 290 1.67 9.33 -11.27
N ILE A 291 1.52 10.58 -10.80
CA ILE A 291 0.51 10.92 -9.78
C ILE A 291 -0.89 10.57 -10.30
N THR A 292 -1.21 11.02 -11.50
CA THR A 292 -2.53 10.81 -12.11
C THR A 292 -2.78 9.34 -12.44
N LEU A 293 -1.76 8.62 -12.92
CA LEU A 293 -1.81 7.18 -13.16
C LEU A 293 -2.18 6.41 -11.89
N MET A 294 -1.49 6.71 -10.79
CA MET A 294 -1.72 6.04 -9.50
C MET A 294 -3.07 6.40 -8.87
N GLU A 295 -3.54 7.63 -9.06
CA GLU A 295 -4.89 8.06 -8.68
C GLU A 295 -5.95 7.22 -9.40
N SER A 296 -5.85 7.07 -10.73
CA SER A 296 -6.76 6.23 -11.51
C SER A 296 -6.72 4.76 -11.06
N LEU A 297 -5.51 4.20 -10.92
CA LEU A 297 -5.33 2.82 -10.47
C LEU A 297 -5.89 2.58 -9.06
N SER A 298 -5.85 3.60 -8.17
CA SER A 298 -6.43 3.47 -6.83
C SER A 298 -7.92 3.15 -6.86
N ILE A 299 -8.64 3.68 -7.85
CA ILE A 299 -10.09 3.49 -8.03
C ILE A 299 -10.34 2.09 -8.61
N ASP A 300 -9.62 1.75 -9.68
CA ASP A 300 -9.80 0.49 -10.40
C ASP A 300 -9.40 -0.74 -9.58
N LEU A 301 -8.32 -0.62 -8.81
CA LEU A 301 -7.72 -1.75 -8.09
C LEU A 301 -8.36 -2.02 -6.73
N ARG A 302 -9.12 -1.06 -6.19
CA ARG A 302 -9.81 -1.19 -4.90
C ARG A 302 -10.77 -2.38 -4.86
N ARG A 303 -11.48 -2.65 -5.97
CA ARG A 303 -12.42 -3.79 -6.07
C ARG A 303 -11.72 -5.16 -6.04
N TYR A 304 -10.40 -5.18 -6.22
CA TYR A 304 -9.56 -6.39 -6.14
C TYR A 304 -8.79 -6.47 -4.82
N GLY A 305 -9.05 -5.61 -3.83
CA GLY A 305 -8.32 -5.64 -2.56
C GLY A 305 -6.86 -5.18 -2.66
N ILE A 306 -6.49 -4.51 -3.76
CA ILE A 306 -5.15 -3.99 -3.98
C ILE A 306 -5.11 -2.52 -3.60
N ARG A 307 -4.14 -2.14 -2.77
CA ARG A 307 -3.92 -0.74 -2.37
C ARG A 307 -2.91 -0.07 -3.28
N THR A 308 -3.04 1.24 -3.42
CA THR A 308 -2.03 2.07 -4.08
C THR A 308 -1.55 3.18 -3.14
N THR A 309 -0.28 3.57 -3.25
CA THR A 309 0.29 4.73 -2.54
C THR A 309 1.20 5.52 -3.48
N THR A 310 0.90 6.80 -3.64
CA THR A 310 1.76 7.74 -4.36
C THR A 310 2.61 8.54 -3.37
N ILE A 311 3.93 8.46 -3.51
CA ILE A 311 4.86 9.21 -2.67
C ILE A 311 5.41 10.39 -3.45
N CYS A 312 5.22 11.59 -2.90
CA CYS A 312 5.60 12.85 -3.52
C CYS A 312 6.60 13.58 -2.63
N PRO A 313 7.88 13.22 -2.70
CA PRO A 313 8.93 13.92 -1.97
C PRO A 313 9.25 15.26 -2.61
N GLY A 314 9.74 16.20 -1.80
CA GLY A 314 10.48 17.37 -2.23
C GLY A 314 11.93 17.01 -2.57
N PHE A 315 12.88 17.86 -2.19
CA PHE A 315 14.29 17.58 -2.41
C PHE A 315 14.81 16.50 -1.47
N VAL A 316 15.42 15.46 -2.05
CA VAL A 316 16.06 14.36 -1.31
C VAL A 316 17.50 14.24 -1.76
N ASP A 317 18.44 14.26 -0.81
CA ASP A 317 19.87 14.16 -1.12
C ASP A 317 20.18 12.77 -1.68
N THR A 318 20.32 12.71 -2.99
CA THR A 318 20.52 11.50 -3.80
C THR A 318 21.41 11.84 -4.99
N PRO A 319 21.99 10.83 -5.68
CA PRO A 319 22.75 11.06 -6.90
C PRO A 319 21.96 11.78 -8.01
N LEU A 320 20.63 11.79 -7.95
CA LEU A 320 19.76 12.52 -8.88
C LEU A 320 19.94 14.05 -8.78
N LEU A 321 20.42 14.55 -7.64
CA LEU A 321 20.71 15.96 -7.40
C LEU A 321 22.21 16.28 -7.45
N LYS A 322 23.04 15.38 -8.00
CA LYS A 322 24.51 15.53 -7.99
C LYS A 322 24.99 16.87 -8.58
N ASP A 323 24.30 17.36 -9.61
CA ASP A 323 24.64 18.59 -10.34
C ASP A 323 23.93 19.84 -9.77
N HIS A 324 23.23 19.73 -8.64
CA HIS A 324 22.55 20.85 -7.98
C HIS A 324 23.34 21.36 -6.78
N ASP A 325 23.34 22.68 -6.60
CA ASP A 325 23.86 23.32 -5.40
C ASP A 325 22.93 23.02 -4.21
N ARG A 326 23.37 22.11 -3.32
CA ARG A 326 22.63 21.66 -2.15
C ARG A 326 22.26 22.80 -1.20
N SER A 327 23.08 23.86 -1.12
CA SER A 327 22.83 25.00 -0.23
C SER A 327 21.56 25.78 -0.62
N LYS A 328 21.16 25.69 -1.89
CA LYS A 328 19.98 26.37 -2.44
C LYS A 328 18.70 25.54 -2.32
N LEU A 329 18.81 24.26 -1.93
CA LEU A 329 17.68 23.35 -1.83
C LEU A 329 17.01 23.46 -0.46
N LYS A 330 15.97 24.29 -0.37
CA LYS A 330 15.19 24.43 0.85
C LYS A 330 14.51 23.10 1.22
N PHE A 331 14.59 22.74 2.50
CA PHE A 331 14.00 21.51 3.06
C PHE A 331 14.54 20.20 2.45
N LEU A 332 15.82 20.20 2.04
CA LEU A 332 16.53 18.98 1.67
C LEU A 332 16.51 17.98 2.83
N ILE A 333 16.06 16.76 2.55
CA ILE A 333 16.09 15.64 3.51
C ILE A 333 17.02 14.54 3.02
N SER A 334 17.50 13.69 3.93
CA SER A 334 18.31 12.53 3.57
C SER A 334 17.47 11.45 2.86
N ALA A 335 18.12 10.59 2.07
CA ALA A 335 17.47 9.41 1.48
C ALA A 335 16.87 8.47 2.54
N ARG A 336 17.56 8.32 3.68
CA ARG A 336 17.06 7.55 4.84
C ARG A 336 15.77 8.14 5.39
N GLU A 337 15.72 9.45 5.59
CA GLU A 337 14.49 10.10 6.07
C GLU A 337 13.34 9.99 5.06
N ALA A 338 13.62 10.09 3.76
CA ALA A 338 12.63 9.88 2.72
C ALA A 338 12.08 8.44 2.73
N ALA A 339 12.95 7.43 2.93
CA ALA A 339 12.55 6.04 3.08
C ALA A 339 11.63 5.86 4.31
N GLU A 340 12.03 6.37 5.48
CA GLU A 340 11.23 6.28 6.71
C GLU A 340 9.85 6.96 6.59
N ARG A 341 9.77 8.12 5.94
CA ARG A 341 8.48 8.78 5.64
C ARG A 341 7.63 7.98 4.66
N THR A 342 8.26 7.34 3.68
CA THR A 342 7.59 6.46 2.71
C THR A 342 7.01 5.23 3.39
N LEU A 343 7.80 4.50 4.18
CA LEU A 343 7.35 3.28 4.85
C LEU A 343 6.19 3.57 5.81
N ARG A 344 6.28 4.66 6.60
CA ARG A 344 5.16 5.08 7.47
C ARG A 344 3.88 5.43 6.70
N ALA A 345 4.00 5.97 5.49
CA ALA A 345 2.82 6.25 4.66
C ALA A 345 2.17 4.96 4.15
N VAL A 346 2.99 3.99 3.75
CA VAL A 346 2.54 2.68 3.27
C VAL A 346 1.90 1.87 4.40
N GLU A 347 2.52 1.81 5.58
CA GLU A 347 1.96 1.22 6.81
C GLU A 347 0.61 1.83 7.17
N GLY A 348 0.51 3.16 7.11
CA GLY A 348 -0.71 3.90 7.39
C GLY A 348 -1.80 3.78 6.32
N GLY A 349 -1.55 3.05 5.22
CA GLY A 349 -2.51 2.86 4.13
C GLY A 349 -2.89 4.15 3.40
N LYS A 350 -1.98 5.13 3.34
CA LYS A 350 -2.24 6.40 2.68
C LYS A 350 -2.28 6.22 1.16
N ALA A 351 -3.28 6.77 0.49
CA ALA A 351 -3.32 6.83 -0.98
C ALA A 351 -2.23 7.77 -1.52
N GLU A 352 -1.97 8.88 -0.82
CA GLU A 352 -0.90 9.83 -1.18
C GLU A 352 -0.14 10.29 0.06
N ALA A 353 1.18 10.49 -0.09
CA ALA A 353 2.02 11.09 0.93
C ALA A 353 2.93 12.16 0.35
N TRP A 354 2.81 13.36 0.91
CA TRP A 354 3.51 14.54 0.46
C TRP A 354 4.46 15.03 1.55
N PHE A 355 5.75 15.17 1.23
CA PHE A 355 6.70 15.72 2.20
C PHE A 355 7.81 16.56 1.58
N PRO A 356 8.14 17.72 2.15
CA PRO A 356 7.52 18.32 3.35
C PRO A 356 6.13 18.90 3.07
N TRP A 357 5.20 18.75 4.03
CA TRP A 357 3.80 19.19 3.87
C TRP A 357 3.67 20.70 3.60
N ARG A 358 4.61 21.51 4.10
CA ARG A 358 4.66 22.97 3.85
C ARG A 358 4.80 23.27 2.36
N MET A 359 5.66 22.52 1.66
CA MET A 359 5.85 22.70 0.22
C MET A 359 4.63 22.22 -0.56
N TRP A 360 3.99 21.14 -0.10
CA TRP A 360 2.70 20.70 -0.62
C TRP A 360 1.60 21.76 -0.49
N ALA A 361 1.45 22.36 0.68
CA ALA A 361 0.45 23.40 0.91
C ALA A 361 0.67 24.61 -0.03
N VAL A 362 1.91 25.06 -0.18
CA VAL A 362 2.28 26.14 -1.11
C VAL A 362 1.99 25.75 -2.56
N ALA A 363 2.41 24.56 -2.99
CA ALA A 363 2.19 24.10 -4.37
C ALA A 363 0.70 23.94 -4.68
N ARG A 364 -0.10 23.45 -3.74
CA ARG A 364 -1.54 23.26 -3.89
C ARG A 364 -2.28 24.60 -3.95
N LEU A 365 -1.89 25.57 -3.11
CA LEU A 365 -2.40 26.94 -3.20
C LEU A 365 -2.00 27.59 -4.54
N GLY A 366 -0.75 27.39 -4.98
CA GLY A 366 -0.26 27.88 -6.26
C GLY A 366 -1.06 27.35 -7.46
N ARG A 367 -1.51 26.09 -7.40
CA ARG A 367 -2.38 25.48 -8.43
C ARG A 367 -3.81 26.02 -8.42
N ALA A 368 -4.29 26.51 -7.28
CA ALA A 368 -5.60 27.16 -7.16
C ALA A 368 -5.59 28.62 -7.66
N LEU A 369 -4.42 29.23 -7.81
CA LEU A 369 -4.30 30.60 -8.36
C LEU A 369 -4.66 30.63 -9.86
N PRO A 370 -5.22 31.74 -10.35
CA PRO A 370 -5.32 32.01 -11.78
C PRO A 370 -3.97 31.82 -12.47
N LYS A 371 -3.95 31.12 -13.61
CA LYS A 371 -2.72 30.74 -14.33
C LYS A 371 -1.79 31.93 -14.62
N ALA A 372 -2.34 33.14 -14.83
CA ALA A 372 -1.57 34.35 -15.04
C ALA A 372 -0.73 34.76 -13.81
N ILE A 373 -1.32 34.67 -12.61
CA ILE A 373 -0.65 34.99 -11.35
C ILE A 373 0.42 33.95 -11.07
N TYR A 374 0.07 32.66 -11.22
CA TYR A 374 1.02 31.56 -11.07
C TYR A 374 2.24 31.74 -11.97
N ARG A 375 2.04 31.98 -13.28
CA ARG A 375 3.14 32.18 -14.25
C ARG A 375 4.04 33.34 -13.84
N ARG A 376 3.48 34.46 -13.38
CA ARG A 376 4.25 35.64 -12.93
C ARG A 376 5.04 35.39 -11.64
N LEU A 377 4.52 34.57 -10.73
CA LEU A 377 5.23 34.22 -9.49
C LEU A 377 6.36 33.22 -9.76
N VAL A 378 6.10 32.21 -10.60
CA VAL A 378 7.08 31.15 -10.90
C VAL A 378 8.15 31.60 -11.89
N SER A 379 7.86 32.52 -12.80
CA SER A 379 8.89 33.12 -13.67
C SER A 379 9.92 33.96 -12.90
N ARG A 380 9.65 34.31 -11.64
CA ARG A 380 10.60 35.00 -10.75
C ARG A 380 11.48 34.01 -9.96
N TRP A 381 11.24 32.72 -10.11
CA TRP A 381 12.05 31.67 -9.47
C TRP A 381 13.30 31.31 -10.30
N ASP A 382 13.56 32.03 -11.39
CA ASP A 382 14.65 31.78 -12.35
C ASP A 382 16.07 32.17 -11.87
N ASP A 383 16.31 32.37 -10.57
CA ASP A 383 17.68 32.55 -10.04
C ASP A 383 18.28 31.25 -9.48
N ALA A 384 18.28 30.17 -10.29
CA ALA A 384 19.08 28.96 -10.02
C ALA A 384 20.36 29.00 -10.88
N PRO A 385 21.55 28.69 -10.32
CA PRO A 385 22.87 29.03 -10.87
C PRO A 385 23.34 28.11 -12.00
N GLY A 386 22.49 27.81 -12.99
CA GLY A 386 22.89 27.03 -14.18
C GLY A 386 23.31 27.90 -15.37
N ASP A 387 22.91 29.18 -15.35
CA ASP A 387 22.87 29.97 -16.58
C ASP A 387 24.14 30.81 -16.80
N ARG A 388 24.96 30.99 -15.76
CA ARG A 388 26.14 31.87 -15.82
C ARG A 388 27.44 31.15 -16.20
N GLU A 389 27.59 29.85 -15.90
CA GLU A 389 28.85 29.14 -16.18
C GLU A 389 28.95 28.57 -17.60
N SER A 390 27.84 28.13 -18.22
CA SER A 390 27.90 27.60 -19.59
C SER A 390 28.09 28.68 -20.67
N ALA A 391 27.74 29.94 -20.37
CA ALA A 391 27.98 31.06 -21.28
C ALA A 391 29.45 31.50 -21.29
N ALA A 392 30.19 31.28 -20.19
CA ALA A 392 31.59 31.65 -20.09
C ALA A 392 32.54 30.65 -20.77
N SER A 393 32.23 29.34 -20.76
CA SER A 393 33.10 28.34 -21.41
C SER A 393 32.94 28.26 -22.94
N THR A 394 31.81 28.73 -23.48
CA THR A 394 31.57 28.72 -24.93
C THR A 394 32.26 29.89 -25.65
N ALA A 395 32.75 30.90 -24.92
CA ALA A 395 33.43 32.06 -25.50
C ALA A 395 34.96 31.91 -25.60
N GLN A 396 35.57 30.84 -25.07
CA GLN A 396 37.02 30.64 -25.03
C GLN A 396 37.52 29.44 -25.84
N GLY A 397 36.70 28.87 -26.72
CA GLY A 397 37.10 27.71 -27.51
C GLY A 397 36.49 27.67 -28.90
N ARG A 398 37.07 28.43 -29.83
CA ARG A 398 37.16 28.10 -31.27
C ARG A 398 38.25 28.97 -31.91
N PRO A 399 39.00 28.41 -32.88
CA PRO A 399 40.41 28.71 -33.15
C PRO A 399 40.72 30.13 -33.59
#